data_AF-A0A101FTN8-F1
#
_entry.id   AF-A0A101FTN8-F1
#
_cell.length_a   1.000
_cell.length_b   1.000
_cell.length_c   1.000
_cell.angle_alpha   90.00
_cell.angle_beta   90.00
_cell.angle_gamma   90.00
#
_symmetry.space_group_name_H-M   'P 1'
#
loop_
_entity.id
_entity.type
_entity.pdbx_description
1 polymer ?
#
loop_
_entity_poly.entity_id
_entity_poly.type
_entity_poly.pdbx_seq_one_letter_code
_entity_poly.pdbx_strand_id
1 'polypeptide(L)'
;MLQDRTHKLVVGTWLLMALVLSAGLVQADAVSGDLNESKEAADNVSIENNATIDMAVDMAVVVETIDSENSTDSVAETENDTSPTEMEMVEEFATEPAVETVEIANETGYVSNESIEEAVPEEIEETEEAVPEEIGETGEAVPEEIEETEEAVPEEIEETEEAVPEEIEETGEAVVEMIRTVCLNGCNYTTIGAAIEAAEDGDVVEVGSGTYNENVVVDKSITLRGVNTGEGVPVVNALGNGSTVILKADGIVLEGFYITNAGPYPSAGIEVTSNDNLISRNGVWNSDWVGIYLKGCTNTTIFECITSNNGNDGILIFRAPGNFVGDNVVSNNGDDGIAILQSDGNRVEGNVVGNNTDVGIFLDTSSNAIVVGNTLSYNVKGIGLLKSGIDRVGPNRFVDNAKDLEVA
;
A
#
# COMPACT_ATOMS: atom_id res chain seq x y z
N MET A 1 18.88 2.16 -20.81
CA MET A 1 19.50 3.11 -19.84
C MET A 1 18.80 4.47 -19.76
N LEU A 2 18.31 5.07 -20.84
CA LEU A 2 17.57 6.34 -20.77
C LEU A 2 16.11 6.17 -20.28
N GLN A 3 15.42 5.08 -20.66
CA GLN A 3 14.08 4.74 -20.16
C GLN A 3 14.05 4.46 -18.65
N ASP A 4 15.09 3.81 -18.10
CA ASP A 4 15.17 3.47 -16.67
C ASP A 4 15.32 4.72 -15.78
N ARG A 5 15.93 5.79 -16.30
CA ARG A 5 16.10 7.05 -15.56
C ARG A 5 14.85 7.92 -15.53
N THR A 6 14.03 7.91 -16.59
CA THR A 6 12.73 8.60 -16.59
C THR A 6 11.71 7.90 -15.70
N HIS A 7 11.74 6.57 -15.59
CA HIS A 7 10.82 5.82 -14.72
C HIS A 7 11.12 6.00 -13.22
N LYS A 8 12.40 5.98 -12.81
CA LYS A 8 12.78 6.30 -11.41
C LYS A 8 12.40 7.72 -11.00
N LEU A 9 12.38 8.66 -11.97
CA LEU A 9 11.95 10.03 -11.72
C LEU A 9 10.44 10.13 -11.49
N VAL A 10 9.62 9.39 -12.25
CA VAL A 10 8.16 9.37 -12.13
C VAL A 10 7.72 8.71 -10.82
N VAL A 11 8.29 7.57 -10.46
CA VAL A 11 8.04 6.91 -9.16
C VAL A 11 8.48 7.81 -8.01
N GLY A 12 9.61 8.51 -8.17
CA GLY A 12 10.07 9.53 -7.23
C GLY A 12 9.09 10.70 -7.06
N THR A 13 8.45 11.20 -8.13
CA THR A 13 7.44 12.26 -8.02
C THR A 13 6.13 11.79 -7.39
N TRP A 14 5.71 10.55 -7.63
CA TRP A 14 4.53 9.98 -6.95
C TRP A 14 4.80 9.72 -5.47
N LEU A 15 6.00 9.23 -5.12
CA LEU A 15 6.44 9.08 -3.74
C LEU A 15 6.54 10.43 -3.03
N LEU A 16 7.04 11.46 -3.72
CA LEU A 16 7.11 12.82 -3.19
C LEU A 16 5.71 13.45 -3.04
N MET A 17 4.80 13.26 -4.00
CA MET A 17 3.40 13.70 -3.88
C MET A 17 2.66 12.97 -2.77
N ALA A 18 2.86 11.65 -2.60
CA ALA A 18 2.28 10.88 -1.52
C ALA A 18 2.83 11.31 -0.15
N LEU A 19 4.14 11.61 -0.05
CA LEU A 19 4.75 12.18 1.15
C LEU A 19 4.27 13.61 1.45
N VAL A 20 4.02 14.41 0.42
CA VAL A 20 3.50 15.78 0.57
C VAL A 20 2.00 15.76 0.95
N LEU A 21 1.23 14.82 0.41
CA LEU A 21 -0.17 14.60 0.80
C LEU A 21 -0.29 13.98 2.20
N SER A 22 0.69 13.19 2.65
CA SER A 22 0.73 12.68 4.02
C SER A 22 1.16 13.72 5.06
N ALA A 23 2.07 14.64 4.71
CA ALA A 23 2.54 15.69 5.61
C ALA A 23 1.64 16.96 5.65
N GLY A 24 0.69 17.12 4.72
CA GLY A 24 -0.02 18.38 4.46
C GLY A 24 -1.29 18.65 5.28
N LEU A 25 -1.74 17.76 6.16
CA LEU A 25 -2.94 17.94 6.99
C LEU A 25 -2.59 18.38 8.42
N VAL A 26 -1.80 19.45 8.56
CA VAL A 26 -1.65 20.16 9.84
C VAL A 26 -1.85 21.67 9.62
N GLN A 27 -2.94 22.16 10.20
CA GLN A 27 -3.31 23.56 10.48
C GLN A 27 -3.74 24.47 9.31
N ALA A 28 -5.06 24.58 9.15
CA ALA A 28 -5.70 25.84 8.79
C ALA A 28 -6.98 26.02 9.63
N ASP A 29 -6.83 26.61 10.82
CA ASP A 29 -7.94 27.26 11.52
C ASP A 29 -8.39 28.47 10.69
N ALA A 30 -9.65 28.48 10.23
CA ALA A 30 -10.21 29.59 9.45
C ALA A 30 -11.34 30.29 10.23
N VAL A 31 -11.03 31.51 10.64
CA VAL A 31 -11.94 32.58 11.05
C VAL A 31 -12.74 33.04 9.82
N SER A 32 -14.08 32.89 9.83
CA SER A 32 -14.95 33.30 8.72
C SER A 32 -15.44 34.75 8.89
N GLY A 33 -15.10 35.60 7.94
CA GLY A 33 -15.73 36.90 7.72
C GLY A 33 -16.12 37.01 6.25
N ASP A 34 -17.42 37.09 5.98
CA ASP A 34 -18.00 37.20 4.64
C ASP A 34 -18.03 38.67 4.17
N LEU A 35 -17.78 38.88 2.87
CA LEU A 35 -18.23 40.06 2.13
C LEU A 35 -18.32 39.69 0.64
N ASN A 36 -19.53 39.41 0.17
CA ASN A 36 -19.86 39.43 -1.25
C ASN A 36 -20.83 40.59 -1.56
N GLU A 37 -20.28 41.71 -2.04
CA GLU A 37 -21.00 42.65 -2.91
C GLU A 37 -20.03 43.20 -3.95
N SER A 38 -20.15 42.79 -5.22
CA SER A 38 -20.61 43.68 -6.29
C SER A 38 -20.22 43.18 -7.69
N LYS A 39 -21.16 43.44 -8.58
CA LYS A 39 -21.25 43.10 -10.00
C LYS A 39 -20.64 44.25 -10.81
N GLU A 40 -20.20 43.93 -12.04
CA GLU A 40 -19.82 44.83 -13.16
C GLU A 40 -18.35 45.27 -13.30
N ALA A 41 -17.66 44.74 -14.32
CA ALA A 41 -17.32 45.50 -15.54
C ALA A 41 -16.41 44.68 -16.47
N ALA A 42 -16.83 44.55 -17.73
CA ALA A 42 -16.02 44.10 -18.85
C ALA A 42 -15.17 45.26 -19.40
N ASP A 43 -13.93 44.98 -19.80
CA ASP A 43 -13.35 45.29 -21.13
C ASP A 43 -11.82 45.47 -21.13
N ASN A 44 -11.20 44.90 -22.16
CA ASN A 44 -9.88 45.19 -22.75
C ASN A 44 -8.61 44.86 -21.95
N VAL A 45 -7.82 43.89 -22.42
CA VAL A 45 -6.65 44.10 -23.32
C VAL A 45 -6.10 42.73 -23.75
N SER A 46 -5.93 42.55 -25.06
CA SER A 46 -5.18 41.47 -25.70
C SER A 46 -3.70 41.84 -25.85
N ILE A 47 -2.75 41.01 -25.40
CA ILE A 47 -1.37 40.91 -25.92
C ILE A 47 -0.91 39.45 -25.91
N GLU A 48 -0.12 39.12 -26.93
CA GLU A 48 0.26 37.82 -27.49
C GLU A 48 1.29 36.96 -26.73
N ASN A 49 1.28 35.66 -27.05
CA ASN A 49 2.39 34.71 -27.22
C ASN A 49 3.38 34.39 -26.07
N ASN A 50 3.28 33.16 -25.54
CA ASN A 50 4.19 32.02 -25.81
C ASN A 50 4.44 31.14 -24.56
N ALA A 51 4.09 29.85 -24.69
CA ALA A 51 4.60 28.66 -24.01
C ALA A 51 5.06 28.73 -22.53
N THR A 52 4.22 28.21 -21.62
CA THR A 52 4.50 27.06 -20.73
C THR A 52 3.16 26.62 -20.12
N ILE A 53 2.80 25.35 -20.29
CA ILE A 53 1.61 24.75 -19.68
C ILE A 53 1.93 24.52 -18.20
N ASP A 54 1.38 25.37 -17.34
CA ASP A 54 1.36 25.19 -15.89
C ASP A 54 -0.10 24.90 -15.53
N MET A 55 -0.43 23.64 -15.25
CA MET A 55 -1.76 23.24 -14.77
C MET A 55 -1.72 23.20 -13.24
N ALA A 56 -1.86 24.37 -12.62
CA ALA A 56 -2.35 24.48 -11.26
C ALA A 56 -3.89 24.62 -11.32
N VAL A 57 -4.61 23.59 -10.86
CA VAL A 57 -6.06 23.68 -10.64
C VAL A 57 -6.26 24.28 -9.25
N ASP A 58 -6.64 25.55 -9.23
CA ASP A 58 -7.02 26.28 -8.03
C ASP A 58 -8.48 25.94 -7.69
N MET A 59 -8.74 25.38 -6.50
CA MET A 59 -10.10 25.13 -6.00
C MET A 59 -10.35 26.02 -4.78
N ALA A 60 -11.01 27.15 -5.03
CA ALA A 60 -11.48 28.07 -4.01
C ALA A 60 -12.60 27.42 -3.18
N VAL A 61 -12.42 27.39 -1.85
CA VAL A 61 -13.43 27.01 -0.86
C VAL A 61 -14.11 28.28 -0.35
N VAL A 62 -15.43 28.39 -0.50
CA VAL A 62 -16.27 29.38 0.19
C VAL A 62 -16.89 28.68 1.40
N VAL A 63 -16.58 29.16 2.61
CA VAL A 63 -17.18 28.72 3.87
C VAL A 63 -18.12 29.81 4.37
N GLU A 64 -19.38 29.47 4.61
CA GLU A 64 -20.23 30.17 5.58
C GLU A 64 -20.86 29.15 6.53
N THR A 65 -20.74 29.40 7.83
CA THR A 65 -21.46 28.68 8.90
C THR A 65 -22.60 29.54 9.44
N ILE A 66 -23.76 28.92 9.64
CA ILE A 66 -24.95 29.49 10.28
C ILE A 66 -25.08 28.92 11.70
N ASP A 67 -25.38 29.76 12.68
CA ASP A 67 -26.31 29.51 13.81
C ASP A 67 -26.56 30.89 14.48
N SER A 68 -27.74 31.30 14.96
CA SER A 68 -28.83 30.58 15.61
C SER A 68 -30.13 31.45 15.74
N GLU A 69 -31.23 30.77 16.05
CA GLU A 69 -32.46 31.19 16.78
C GLU A 69 -33.76 31.63 16.04
N ASN A 70 -34.75 30.72 16.18
CA ASN A 70 -36.12 30.90 16.68
C ASN A 70 -37.20 31.57 15.78
N SER A 71 -38.23 30.80 15.38
CA SER A 71 -39.66 31.20 15.38
C SER A 71 -40.60 30.08 14.87
N THR A 72 -41.41 29.54 15.80
CA THR A 72 -42.86 29.23 15.72
C THR A 72 -43.52 28.47 14.54
N ASP A 73 -44.22 27.39 14.96
CA ASP A 73 -45.64 27.05 14.71
C ASP A 73 -46.09 26.02 13.65
N SER A 74 -46.70 24.96 14.19
CA SER A 74 -48.01 24.40 13.84
C SER A 74 -48.16 23.14 12.96
N VAL A 75 -48.55 22.04 13.65
CA VAL A 75 -49.78 21.24 13.49
C VAL A 75 -49.89 20.13 12.41
N ALA A 76 -50.28 18.94 12.94
CA ALA A 76 -51.14 17.87 12.43
C ALA A 76 -50.54 16.56 11.86
N GLU A 77 -50.55 15.55 12.75
CA GLU A 77 -51.15 14.20 12.63
C GLU A 77 -51.06 13.41 11.31
N THR A 78 -50.59 12.16 11.39
CA THR A 78 -51.45 10.95 11.47
C THR A 78 -50.63 9.65 11.56
N GLU A 79 -51.24 8.67 12.23
CA GLU A 79 -50.75 7.35 12.63
C GLU A 79 -50.58 6.35 11.46
N ASN A 80 -49.64 5.39 11.56
CA ASN A 80 -49.98 3.97 11.73
C ASN A 80 -48.77 3.04 11.88
N ASP A 81 -48.79 2.35 13.03
CA ASP A 81 -48.45 0.96 13.35
C ASP A 81 -48.01 -0.01 12.23
N THR A 82 -46.90 -0.74 12.44
CA THR A 82 -46.87 -2.20 12.66
C THR A 82 -45.42 -2.75 12.68
N SER A 83 -45.01 -3.28 13.85
CA SER A 83 -43.99 -4.33 13.97
C SER A 83 -44.67 -5.71 13.74
N PRO A 84 -43.98 -6.87 13.56
CA PRO A 84 -43.10 -7.43 14.60
C PRO A 84 -41.93 -8.32 14.11
N THR A 85 -40.93 -8.56 14.95
CA THR A 85 -40.64 -9.90 15.54
C THR A 85 -39.42 -9.89 16.47
N GLU A 86 -39.57 -10.66 17.54
CA GLU A 86 -38.74 -10.80 18.73
C GLU A 86 -37.47 -11.65 18.51
N MET A 87 -36.44 -11.43 19.33
CA MET A 87 -35.80 -12.54 20.05
C MET A 87 -35.14 -12.05 21.34
N GLU A 88 -35.76 -12.41 22.47
CA GLU A 88 -35.21 -12.33 23.83
C GLU A 88 -34.01 -13.26 24.00
N MET A 89 -32.99 -12.86 24.78
CA MET A 89 -32.28 -13.76 25.70
C MET A 89 -31.73 -13.01 26.93
N VAL A 90 -32.42 -13.22 28.05
CA VAL A 90 -31.98 -13.53 29.43
C VAL A 90 -30.90 -12.67 30.11
N GLU A 91 -31.33 -11.90 31.12
CA GLU A 91 -30.52 -11.41 32.26
C GLU A 91 -30.47 -12.47 33.38
N GLU A 92 -29.32 -12.65 34.06
CA GLU A 92 -29.26 -12.69 35.54
C GLU A 92 -27.83 -12.50 36.11
N PHE A 93 -27.71 -11.47 36.96
CA PHE A 93 -26.79 -11.11 38.07
C PHE A 93 -25.56 -11.98 38.44
N ALA A 94 -24.41 -11.30 38.73
CA ALA A 94 -24.03 -10.89 40.09
C ALA A 94 -22.58 -10.33 40.24
N THR A 95 -22.51 -9.16 40.89
CA THR A 95 -21.53 -8.66 41.89
C THR A 95 -20.06 -8.34 41.54
N GLU A 96 -19.71 -7.06 41.74
CA GLU A 96 -18.36 -6.47 41.87
C GLU A 96 -17.57 -7.00 43.08
N PRO A 97 -16.24 -6.76 43.12
CA PRO A 97 -15.80 -5.75 44.09
C PRO A 97 -14.58 -4.87 43.70
N ALA A 98 -14.59 -3.68 44.31
CA ALA A 98 -13.47 -2.92 44.89
C ALA A 98 -12.48 -2.16 43.99
N VAL A 99 -12.64 -0.83 44.06
CA VAL A 99 -11.73 0.24 43.65
C VAL A 99 -10.53 0.30 44.59
N GLU A 100 -9.32 0.32 44.02
CA GLU A 100 -8.09 0.72 44.72
C GLU A 100 -7.60 2.04 44.12
N THR A 101 -7.48 3.06 44.97
CA THR A 101 -7.06 4.42 44.62
C THR A 101 -5.55 4.49 44.47
N VAL A 102 -5.05 4.98 43.33
CA VAL A 102 -3.67 5.45 43.19
C VAL A 102 -3.70 6.95 42.87
N GLU A 103 -3.28 7.75 43.84
CA GLU A 103 -2.97 9.17 43.67
C GLU A 103 -1.71 9.31 42.82
N ILE A 104 -1.77 10.07 41.72
CA ILE A 104 -0.59 10.65 41.08
C ILE A 104 -0.79 12.15 41.03
N ALA A 105 0.14 12.86 41.68
CA ALA A 105 0.16 14.30 41.81
C ALA A 105 0.35 15.00 40.44
N ASN A 106 -0.50 15.99 40.20
CA ASN A 106 -0.29 17.02 39.19
C ASN A 106 0.76 18.01 39.71
N GLU A 107 1.86 18.21 38.95
CA GLU A 107 2.57 19.48 38.98
C GLU A 107 2.62 20.08 37.57
N THR A 108 1.89 21.18 37.47
CA THR A 108 1.85 22.15 36.39
C THR A 108 3.14 22.98 36.36
N GLY A 109 3.69 23.23 35.18
CA GLY A 109 4.81 24.16 35.01
C GLY A 109 4.91 24.69 33.58
N TYR A 110 3.98 25.55 33.19
CA TYR A 110 4.18 26.50 32.09
C TYR A 110 5.31 27.47 32.47
N VAL A 111 6.33 27.61 31.62
CA VAL A 111 7.21 28.79 31.63
C VAL A 111 7.38 29.31 30.21
N SER A 112 7.19 30.61 30.11
CA SER A 112 7.12 31.47 28.95
C SER A 112 8.43 31.60 28.16
N ASN A 113 8.23 31.83 26.87
CA ASN A 113 9.20 32.26 25.87
C ASN A 113 9.66 33.71 26.15
N GLU A 114 10.97 33.95 26.25
CA GLU A 114 11.58 35.26 26.02
C GLU A 114 13.02 35.10 25.50
N SER A 115 13.35 36.00 24.58
CA SER A 115 14.45 36.05 23.62
C SER A 115 15.86 36.15 24.23
N ILE A 116 16.91 35.81 23.47
CA ILE A 116 18.12 36.64 23.24
C ILE A 116 19.01 36.01 22.14
N GLU A 117 19.64 36.90 21.40
CA GLU A 117 20.40 36.83 20.15
C GLU A 117 21.76 36.11 20.20
N GLU A 118 22.23 35.78 18.98
CA GLU A 118 23.60 35.72 18.45
C GLU A 118 24.78 35.26 19.34
N ALA A 119 25.48 34.21 18.86
CA ALA A 119 26.92 34.31 18.55
C ALA A 119 27.37 33.13 17.67
N VAL A 120 27.83 33.43 16.45
CA VAL A 120 28.69 32.58 15.62
C VAL A 120 30.13 32.63 16.18
N PRO A 121 30.92 31.56 16.04
CA PRO A 121 32.24 31.78 15.47
C PRO A 121 32.67 30.76 14.40
N GLU A 122 33.46 31.30 13.48
CA GLU A 122 34.08 30.70 12.29
C GLU A 122 35.23 29.72 12.58
N GLU A 123 35.48 28.90 11.55
CA GLU A 123 36.67 28.11 11.13
C GLU A 123 38.00 28.34 11.87
N ILE A 124 38.79 27.27 12.13
CA ILE A 124 40.24 27.19 11.78
C ILE A 124 40.73 25.70 11.65
N GLU A 125 41.26 25.42 10.45
CA GLU A 125 42.38 24.55 9.96
C GLU A 125 42.67 23.10 10.40
N GLU A 126 43.01 22.32 9.35
CA GLU A 126 43.72 21.05 9.27
C GLU A 126 45.11 21.08 9.93
N THR A 127 45.54 19.95 10.53
CA THR A 127 46.95 19.54 10.55
C THR A 127 47.09 18.02 10.50
N GLU A 128 47.94 17.55 9.57
CA GLU A 128 48.43 16.18 9.39
C GLU A 128 49.58 15.83 10.37
N GLU A 129 49.92 14.53 10.39
CA GLU A 129 51.14 13.88 10.91
C GLU A 129 51.26 13.70 12.46
N ALA A 130 51.78 12.61 13.05
CA ALA A 130 52.60 11.49 12.57
C ALA A 130 52.43 10.25 13.49
N VAL A 131 52.76 9.08 12.92
CA VAL A 131 53.01 7.78 13.58
C VAL A 131 54.36 7.81 14.33
N PRO A 132 54.53 7.04 15.42
CA PRO A 132 55.85 6.51 15.74
C PRO A 132 55.88 4.97 15.83
N GLU A 133 56.77 4.36 15.04
CA GLU A 133 57.41 3.07 15.35
C GLU A 133 58.57 3.30 16.34
N GLU A 134 58.73 2.42 17.34
CA GLU A 134 59.95 1.60 17.52
C GLU A 134 59.90 0.72 18.80
N ILE A 135 59.95 -0.61 18.56
CA ILE A 135 60.79 -1.69 19.11
C ILE A 135 61.22 -1.73 20.59
N GLY A 136 61.02 -2.91 21.20
CA GLY A 136 61.74 -3.40 22.39
C GLY A 136 61.51 -4.90 22.63
N GLU A 137 62.51 -5.72 22.32
CA GLU A 137 62.57 -7.18 22.48
C GLU A 137 62.62 -7.65 23.94
N THR A 138 62.06 -8.84 24.22
CA THR A 138 62.53 -9.98 25.08
C THR A 138 61.31 -10.91 25.25
N GLY A 139 61.29 -12.24 25.15
CA GLY A 139 62.28 -13.32 25.10
C GLY A 139 61.65 -14.53 25.82
N GLU A 140 61.57 -15.70 25.15
CA GLU A 140 61.37 -17.08 25.70
C GLU A 140 60.04 -17.42 26.43
N ALA A 141 59.41 -18.61 26.33
CA ALA A 141 59.68 -19.89 25.70
C ALA A 141 58.37 -20.71 25.55
N VAL A 142 58.39 -21.65 24.60
CA VAL A 142 57.41 -22.72 24.32
C VAL A 142 57.87 -24.03 25.00
N PRO A 143 56.97 -24.96 25.34
CA PRO A 143 57.14 -26.35 24.87
C PRO A 143 55.83 -26.88 24.26
N GLU A 144 55.80 -27.35 23.00
CA GLU A 144 56.08 -28.72 22.54
C GLU A 144 55.37 -29.83 23.33
N GLU A 145 54.32 -30.40 22.73
CA GLU A 145 54.13 -31.85 22.64
C GLU A 145 53.26 -32.19 21.41
N ILE A 146 53.73 -33.19 20.67
CA ILE A 146 53.26 -33.71 19.39
C ILE A 146 52.68 -35.09 19.68
N GLU A 147 51.48 -35.41 19.21
CA GLU A 147 51.14 -36.81 18.86
C GLU A 147 50.45 -36.86 17.51
N GLU A 148 51.10 -37.59 16.60
CA GLU A 148 50.63 -38.04 15.30
C GLU A 148 49.61 -39.17 15.49
N THR A 149 48.52 -39.14 14.71
CA THR A 149 47.90 -40.38 14.23
C THR A 149 47.42 -40.18 12.80
N GLU A 150 48.18 -40.75 11.87
CA GLU A 150 47.74 -41.10 10.52
C GLU A 150 46.63 -42.16 10.61
N GLU A 151 45.50 -41.97 9.93
CA GLU A 151 44.76 -43.11 9.37
C GLU A 151 44.10 -42.73 8.04
N ALA A 152 44.13 -43.71 7.15
CA ALA A 152 44.11 -43.59 5.70
C ALA A 152 42.70 -43.48 5.09
N VAL A 153 42.65 -42.84 3.92
CA VAL A 153 41.54 -42.85 2.96
C VAL A 153 41.54 -44.18 2.21
N PRO A 154 40.46 -44.98 2.18
CA PRO A 154 40.30 -46.02 1.19
C PRO A 154 39.53 -45.50 -0.03
N GLU A 155 40.20 -45.58 -1.19
CA GLU A 155 39.57 -45.65 -2.52
C GLU A 155 38.80 -46.97 -2.64
N GLU A 156 37.53 -46.91 -3.04
CA GLU A 156 36.86 -47.95 -3.83
C GLU A 156 35.59 -47.35 -4.46
N ILE A 157 35.64 -47.11 -5.77
CA ILE A 157 34.49 -46.71 -6.60
C ILE A 157 34.04 -48.00 -7.30
N GLU A 158 32.99 -48.64 -6.81
CA GLU A 158 32.29 -49.68 -7.58
C GLU A 158 31.29 -49.02 -8.54
N GLU A 159 31.47 -49.31 -9.82
CA GLU A 159 30.53 -49.03 -10.89
C GLU A 159 29.22 -49.79 -10.67
N THR A 160 28.13 -49.07 -10.41
CA THR A 160 26.78 -49.57 -10.64
C THR A 160 26.15 -48.78 -11.77
N GLU A 161 26.12 -49.38 -12.96
CA GLU A 161 25.29 -48.98 -14.09
C GLU A 161 23.80 -49.04 -13.68
N GLU A 162 23.25 -47.93 -13.17
CA GLU A 162 21.80 -47.72 -13.21
C GLU A 162 21.42 -47.16 -14.58
N ALA A 163 20.52 -47.89 -15.23
CA ALA A 163 19.97 -47.57 -16.53
C ALA A 163 19.35 -46.17 -16.54
N VAL A 164 19.85 -45.32 -17.44
CA VAL A 164 19.24 -44.05 -17.82
C VAL A 164 17.86 -44.36 -18.42
N PRO A 165 16.74 -43.93 -17.82
CA PRO A 165 15.43 -44.11 -18.44
C PRO A 165 15.33 -43.19 -19.67
N GLU A 166 14.74 -43.74 -20.72
CA GLU A 166 14.51 -43.13 -22.03
C GLU A 166 13.93 -41.71 -21.94
N GLU A 167 14.41 -40.88 -22.87
CA GLU A 167 13.90 -39.55 -23.22
C GLU A 167 12.37 -39.48 -23.11
N ILE A 168 11.88 -38.63 -22.21
CA ILE A 168 10.55 -38.04 -22.39
C ILE A 168 10.75 -36.99 -23.48
N GLU A 169 10.35 -37.31 -24.72
CA GLU A 169 10.09 -36.28 -25.72
C GLU A 169 8.94 -35.42 -25.19
N GLU A 170 9.28 -34.42 -24.37
CA GLU A 170 8.44 -33.26 -24.16
C GLU A 170 8.42 -32.54 -25.51
N THR A 171 7.41 -32.84 -26.31
CA THR A 171 7.02 -31.99 -27.43
C THR A 171 6.57 -30.66 -26.82
N GLY A 172 7.55 -29.82 -26.49
CA GLY A 172 7.35 -28.41 -26.19
C GLY A 172 6.79 -27.78 -27.45
N GLU A 173 5.47 -27.79 -27.55
CA GLU A 173 4.75 -26.93 -28.47
C GLU A 173 5.23 -25.52 -28.12
N ALA A 174 5.96 -24.88 -29.03
CA ALA A 174 6.44 -23.53 -28.83
C ALA A 174 5.21 -22.66 -28.58
N VAL A 175 4.98 -22.28 -27.33
CA VAL A 175 3.96 -21.30 -26.95
C VAL A 175 4.37 -20.02 -27.61
N VAL A 176 3.75 -19.72 -28.75
CA VAL A 176 3.97 -18.46 -29.45
C VAL A 176 3.16 -17.43 -28.67
N GLU A 177 3.85 -16.66 -27.84
CA GLU A 177 3.27 -15.52 -27.14
C GLU A 177 2.61 -14.59 -28.15
N MET A 178 1.27 -14.55 -28.17
CA MET A 178 0.52 -13.65 -29.04
C MET A 178 0.18 -12.37 -28.30
N ILE A 179 0.55 -11.24 -28.90
CA ILE A 179 0.20 -9.93 -28.37
C ILE A 179 -1.15 -9.49 -28.95
N ARG A 180 -2.09 -9.19 -28.05
CA ARG A 180 -3.42 -8.67 -28.37
C ARG A 180 -3.53 -7.24 -27.88
N THR A 181 -3.81 -6.32 -28.80
CA THR A 181 -3.91 -4.89 -28.49
C THR A 181 -5.35 -4.46 -28.26
N VAL A 182 -5.60 -3.74 -27.19
CA VAL A 182 -6.88 -3.12 -26.84
C VAL A 182 -6.74 -1.61 -26.89
N CYS A 183 -7.61 -0.92 -27.62
CA CYS A 183 -7.71 0.54 -27.57
C CYS A 183 -9.10 1.00 -27.99
N LEU A 184 -9.51 2.19 -27.54
CA LEU A 184 -10.86 2.71 -27.82
C LEU A 184 -11.15 2.89 -29.31
N ASN A 185 -10.11 3.10 -30.13
CA ASN A 185 -10.24 3.28 -31.58
C ASN A 185 -9.04 2.68 -32.33
N GLY A 186 -9.30 1.87 -33.36
CA GLY A 186 -8.27 1.40 -34.31
C GLY A 186 -7.56 0.10 -33.93
N CYS A 187 -7.83 -0.48 -32.77
CA CYS A 187 -7.35 -1.81 -32.38
C CYS A 187 -8.34 -2.92 -32.75
N ASN A 188 -7.85 -4.17 -32.73
CA ASN A 188 -8.68 -5.37 -32.95
C ASN A 188 -9.74 -5.56 -31.87
N TYR A 189 -9.49 -5.07 -30.65
CA TYR A 189 -10.40 -5.14 -29.52
C TYR A 189 -10.61 -3.74 -28.94
N THR A 190 -11.86 -3.42 -28.63
CA THR A 190 -12.25 -2.14 -28.00
C THR A 190 -12.60 -2.28 -26.52
N THR A 191 -12.67 -3.52 -26.01
CA THR A 191 -12.86 -3.83 -24.59
C THR A 191 -11.78 -4.81 -24.13
N ILE A 192 -11.41 -4.76 -22.85
CA ILE A 192 -10.40 -5.64 -22.28
C ILE A 192 -10.96 -7.05 -22.21
N GLY A 193 -12.23 -7.21 -21.79
CA GLY A 193 -12.88 -8.52 -21.71
C GLY A 193 -12.89 -9.30 -23.03
N ALA A 194 -13.12 -8.63 -24.17
CA ALA A 194 -13.11 -9.29 -25.47
C ALA A 194 -11.73 -9.77 -25.90
N ALA A 195 -10.67 -9.05 -25.52
CA ALA A 195 -9.30 -9.48 -25.78
C ALA A 195 -8.90 -10.68 -24.92
N ILE A 196 -9.31 -10.69 -23.64
CA ILE A 196 -9.11 -11.83 -22.73
C ILE A 196 -9.88 -13.06 -23.24
N GLU A 197 -11.14 -12.91 -23.67
CA GLU A 197 -11.94 -14.01 -24.22
C GLU A 197 -11.24 -14.67 -25.43
N ALA A 198 -10.58 -13.87 -26.26
CA ALA A 198 -9.84 -14.36 -27.42
C ALA A 198 -8.42 -14.87 -27.12
N ALA A 199 -7.87 -14.57 -25.94
CA ALA A 199 -6.53 -14.96 -25.52
C ALA A 199 -6.43 -16.46 -25.21
N GLU A 200 -5.23 -17.00 -25.31
CA GLU A 200 -4.85 -18.33 -24.81
C GLU A 200 -3.89 -18.18 -23.63
N ASP A 201 -3.69 -19.24 -22.85
CA ASP A 201 -2.71 -19.20 -21.75
C ASP A 201 -1.31 -18.89 -22.31
N GLY A 202 -0.59 -17.98 -21.64
CA GLY A 202 0.69 -17.45 -22.07
C GLY A 202 0.62 -16.20 -22.95
N ASP A 203 -0.57 -15.78 -23.42
CA ASP A 203 -0.72 -14.58 -24.24
C ASP A 203 -0.45 -13.28 -23.45
N VAL A 204 -0.21 -12.20 -24.20
CA VAL A 204 -0.17 -10.83 -23.67
C VAL A 204 -1.35 -10.03 -24.21
N VAL A 205 -2.08 -9.38 -23.31
CA VAL A 205 -3.09 -8.37 -23.63
C VAL A 205 -2.54 -7.00 -23.25
N GLU A 206 -2.20 -6.20 -24.27
CA GLU A 206 -1.75 -4.82 -24.10
C GLU A 206 -2.91 -3.85 -24.25
N VAL A 207 -3.15 -3.03 -23.23
CA VAL A 207 -4.26 -2.08 -23.17
C VAL A 207 -3.72 -0.66 -23.27
N GLY A 208 -4.04 0.04 -24.35
CA GLY A 208 -3.63 1.43 -24.56
C GLY A 208 -4.39 2.43 -23.68
N SER A 209 -3.99 3.70 -23.70
CA SER A 209 -4.66 4.75 -22.94
C SER A 209 -6.16 4.83 -23.28
N GLY A 210 -6.97 5.14 -22.27
CA GLY A 210 -8.41 5.28 -22.41
C GLY A 210 -9.13 4.89 -21.12
N THR A 211 -10.44 5.17 -21.06
CA THR A 211 -11.31 4.71 -19.97
C THR A 211 -12.18 3.56 -20.45
N TYR A 212 -12.04 2.43 -19.77
CA TYR A 212 -12.76 1.19 -19.99
C TYR A 212 -13.77 1.01 -18.86
N ASN A 213 -15.04 1.26 -19.17
CA ASN A 213 -16.13 1.11 -18.21
C ASN A 213 -16.62 -0.34 -18.25
N GLU A 214 -15.93 -1.22 -17.54
CA GLU A 214 -16.21 -2.65 -17.49
C GLU A 214 -15.72 -3.27 -16.17
N ASN A 215 -16.27 -4.43 -15.81
CA ASN A 215 -15.72 -5.31 -14.79
C ASN A 215 -14.89 -6.38 -15.51
N VAL A 216 -13.57 -6.36 -15.33
CA VAL A 216 -12.64 -7.26 -16.02
C VAL A 216 -12.49 -8.56 -15.23
N VAL A 217 -12.73 -9.69 -15.88
CA VAL A 217 -12.44 -11.02 -15.31
C VAL A 217 -11.30 -11.62 -16.11
N VAL A 218 -10.19 -11.93 -15.43
CA VAL A 218 -9.03 -12.60 -16.02
C VAL A 218 -9.05 -14.05 -15.54
N ASP A 219 -9.48 -14.96 -16.40
CA ASP A 219 -9.66 -16.38 -16.11
C ASP A 219 -8.72 -17.29 -16.92
N LYS A 220 -7.65 -16.70 -17.46
CA LYS A 220 -6.56 -17.35 -18.21
C LYS A 220 -5.22 -16.89 -17.67
N SER A 221 -4.20 -17.74 -17.76
CA SER A 221 -2.84 -17.43 -17.30
C SER A 221 -2.15 -16.52 -18.31
N ILE A 222 -2.41 -15.21 -18.24
CA ILE A 222 -1.95 -14.23 -19.24
C ILE A 222 -1.21 -13.06 -18.59
N THR A 223 -0.48 -12.31 -19.41
CA THR A 223 -0.03 -10.97 -19.03
C THR A 223 -1.05 -9.93 -19.49
N LEU A 224 -1.73 -9.28 -18.56
CA LEU A 224 -2.57 -8.11 -18.80
C LEU A 224 -1.76 -6.85 -18.45
N ARG A 225 -1.38 -6.09 -19.47
CA ARG A 225 -0.46 -4.94 -19.36
C ARG A 225 -1.11 -3.66 -19.85
N GLY A 226 -1.11 -2.64 -19.02
CA GLY A 226 -1.46 -1.28 -19.40
C GLY A 226 -0.28 -0.54 -20.03
N VAL A 227 -0.55 0.14 -21.14
CA VAL A 227 0.42 0.87 -21.95
C VAL A 227 -0.02 2.32 -22.04
N ASN A 228 0.81 3.23 -21.54
CA ASN A 228 0.58 4.67 -21.72
C ASN A 228 0.92 5.06 -23.17
N THR A 229 -0.11 5.29 -23.98
CA THR A 229 0.00 5.68 -25.40
C THR A 229 0.01 7.20 -25.60
N GLY A 230 0.17 7.99 -24.52
CA GLY A 230 0.30 9.45 -24.55
C GLY A 230 -0.77 10.20 -23.75
N GLU A 231 -1.84 9.51 -23.31
CA GLU A 231 -2.96 10.12 -22.57
C GLU A 231 -3.03 9.62 -21.10
N GLY A 232 -1.97 8.96 -20.62
CA GLY A 232 -1.93 8.34 -19.29
C GLY A 232 -2.04 6.81 -19.35
N VAL A 233 -1.99 6.15 -18.21
CA VAL A 233 -2.23 4.70 -18.12
C VAL A 233 -3.72 4.40 -18.40
N PRO A 234 -4.07 3.21 -18.93
CA PRO A 234 -5.46 2.81 -19.07
C PRO A 234 -6.21 2.85 -17.74
N VAL A 235 -7.42 3.39 -17.78
CA VAL A 235 -8.35 3.44 -16.64
C VAL A 235 -9.38 2.32 -16.78
N VAL A 236 -9.47 1.43 -15.80
CA VAL A 236 -10.57 0.47 -15.66
C VAL A 236 -11.52 1.00 -14.58
N ASN A 237 -12.79 1.15 -14.91
CA ASN A 237 -13.78 1.82 -14.07
C ASN A 237 -15.04 0.96 -13.92
N ALA A 238 -15.31 0.49 -12.70
CA ALA A 238 -16.47 -0.34 -12.40
C ALA A 238 -17.77 0.44 -12.12
N LEU A 239 -17.73 1.77 -12.17
CA LEU A 239 -18.90 2.65 -12.00
C LEU A 239 -19.68 2.41 -10.69
N GLY A 240 -18.99 2.05 -9.62
CA GLY A 240 -19.57 1.79 -8.30
C GLY A 240 -20.31 0.46 -8.19
N ASN A 241 -20.06 -0.51 -9.08
CA ASN A 241 -20.74 -1.80 -9.07
C ASN A 241 -19.80 -2.98 -9.32
N GLY A 242 -19.69 -3.86 -8.32
CA GLY A 242 -18.85 -5.06 -8.38
C GLY A 242 -17.35 -4.75 -8.31
N SER A 243 -16.54 -5.81 -8.28
CA SER A 243 -15.08 -5.69 -8.30
C SER A 243 -14.60 -5.22 -9.68
N THR A 244 -13.60 -4.34 -9.75
CA THR A 244 -13.17 -3.74 -11.03
C THR A 244 -12.35 -4.73 -11.87
N VAL A 245 -11.39 -5.41 -11.25
CA VAL A 245 -10.61 -6.48 -11.87
C VAL A 245 -10.64 -7.72 -10.97
N ILE A 246 -10.93 -8.89 -11.53
CA ILE A 246 -10.96 -10.17 -10.80
C ILE A 246 -9.98 -11.16 -11.45
N LEU A 247 -9.00 -11.63 -10.68
CA LEU A 247 -8.00 -12.62 -11.10
C LEU A 247 -8.41 -14.02 -10.66
N LYS A 248 -8.73 -14.90 -11.62
CA LYS A 248 -9.31 -16.24 -11.40
C LYS A 248 -8.47 -17.41 -11.92
N ALA A 249 -7.37 -17.15 -12.62
CA ALA A 249 -6.41 -18.16 -13.05
C ALA A 249 -5.06 -17.93 -12.39
N ASP A 250 -4.31 -19.01 -12.21
CA ASP A 250 -2.97 -18.92 -11.62
C ASP A 250 -1.97 -18.30 -12.61
N GLY A 251 -0.94 -17.64 -12.10
CA GLY A 251 0.15 -17.12 -12.94
C GLY A 251 -0.17 -15.86 -13.75
N ILE A 252 -1.23 -15.12 -13.41
CA ILE A 252 -1.58 -13.86 -14.08
C ILE A 252 -0.57 -12.78 -13.72
N VAL A 253 -0.12 -12.04 -14.73
CA VAL A 253 0.59 -10.76 -14.54
C VAL A 253 -0.38 -9.62 -14.83
N LEU A 254 -0.70 -8.81 -13.83
CA LEU A 254 -1.50 -7.59 -13.97
C LEU A 254 -0.62 -6.37 -13.69
N GLU A 255 -0.38 -5.54 -14.71
CA GLU A 255 0.50 -4.38 -14.55
C GLU A 255 0.11 -3.12 -15.30
N GLY A 256 0.37 -1.95 -14.72
CA GLY A 256 0.31 -0.66 -15.41
C GLY A 256 -1.09 -0.06 -15.62
N PHE A 257 -2.05 -0.33 -14.73
CA PHE A 257 -3.41 0.21 -14.81
C PHE A 257 -3.72 1.25 -13.74
N TYR A 258 -4.67 2.13 -14.04
CA TYR A 258 -5.43 2.86 -13.04
C TYR A 258 -6.80 2.19 -12.89
N ILE A 259 -7.13 1.71 -11.70
CA ILE A 259 -8.30 0.88 -11.40
C ILE A 259 -9.15 1.63 -10.38
N THR A 260 -10.42 1.89 -10.68
CA THR A 260 -11.23 2.81 -9.88
C THR A 260 -12.69 2.43 -9.75
N ASN A 261 -13.33 3.00 -8.73
CA ASN A 261 -14.79 2.98 -8.52
C ASN A 261 -15.35 1.55 -8.44
N ALA A 262 -14.66 0.65 -7.74
CA ALA A 262 -15.26 -0.62 -7.36
C ALA A 262 -16.46 -0.37 -6.44
N GLY A 263 -17.46 -1.23 -6.54
CA GLY A 263 -18.69 -1.11 -5.75
C GLY A 263 -18.51 -1.41 -4.26
N PRO A 264 -19.62 -1.42 -3.51
CA PRO A 264 -19.60 -1.67 -2.06
C PRO A 264 -19.26 -3.14 -1.74
N TYR A 265 -19.10 -3.42 -0.45
CA TYR A 265 -18.88 -4.76 0.08
C TYR A 265 -19.80 -5.80 -0.61
N PRO A 266 -19.25 -6.95 -1.06
CA PRO A 266 -17.87 -7.44 -0.88
C PRO A 266 -16.94 -7.19 -2.08
N SER A 267 -17.06 -6.05 -2.77
CA SER A 267 -16.29 -5.76 -3.99
C SER A 267 -14.92 -5.10 -3.74
N ALA A 268 -13.94 -5.35 -4.59
CA ALA A 268 -12.62 -4.71 -4.51
C ALA A 268 -12.17 -4.09 -5.83
N GLY A 269 -11.25 -3.13 -5.78
CA GLY A 269 -10.58 -2.64 -6.99
C GLY A 269 -9.91 -3.79 -7.75
N ILE A 270 -9.10 -4.59 -7.04
CA ILE A 270 -8.55 -5.85 -7.54
C ILE A 270 -8.94 -6.97 -6.57
N GLU A 271 -9.71 -7.97 -7.03
CA GLU A 271 -10.02 -9.18 -6.26
C GLU A 271 -9.21 -10.37 -6.82
N VAL A 272 -8.53 -11.10 -5.95
CA VAL A 272 -7.67 -12.23 -6.33
C VAL A 272 -8.14 -13.48 -5.63
N THR A 273 -8.53 -14.48 -6.42
CA THR A 273 -9.01 -15.78 -5.93
C THR A 273 -8.20 -16.95 -6.51
N SER A 274 -6.98 -16.68 -6.97
CA SER A 274 -6.07 -17.58 -7.67
C SER A 274 -4.62 -17.34 -7.21
N ASN A 275 -3.73 -18.29 -7.45
CA ASN A 275 -2.37 -18.32 -6.92
C ASN A 275 -1.33 -17.80 -7.91
N ASP A 276 -0.08 -17.65 -7.44
CA ASP A 276 1.08 -17.42 -8.30
C ASP A 276 0.98 -16.14 -9.15
N ASN A 277 0.18 -15.16 -8.71
CA ASN A 277 -0.10 -13.95 -9.46
C ASN A 277 0.91 -12.84 -9.16
N LEU A 278 1.17 -12.00 -10.16
CA LEU A 278 1.95 -10.77 -10.01
C LEU A 278 1.06 -9.56 -10.28
N ILE A 279 0.88 -8.71 -9.27
CA ILE A 279 0.15 -7.45 -9.36
C ILE A 279 1.16 -6.34 -9.16
N SER A 280 1.47 -5.59 -10.21
CA SER A 280 2.52 -4.58 -10.11
C SER A 280 2.22 -3.26 -10.80
N ARG A 281 2.70 -2.15 -10.24
CA ARG A 281 2.62 -0.82 -10.88
C ARG A 281 1.19 -0.41 -11.26
N ASN A 282 0.21 -0.79 -10.43
CA ASN A 282 -1.18 -0.40 -10.60
C ASN A 282 -1.54 0.68 -9.57
N GLY A 283 -2.35 1.65 -9.97
CA GLY A 283 -3.03 2.56 -9.06
C GLY A 283 -4.45 2.07 -8.80
N VAL A 284 -4.83 1.80 -7.56
CA VAL A 284 -6.17 1.33 -7.15
C VAL A 284 -6.83 2.35 -6.22
N TRP A 285 -7.84 3.04 -6.73
CA TRP A 285 -8.39 4.25 -6.11
C TRP A 285 -9.91 4.21 -5.98
N ASN A 286 -10.46 4.88 -4.96
CA ASN A 286 -11.90 5.13 -4.83
C ASN A 286 -12.76 3.86 -4.91
N SER A 287 -12.31 2.76 -4.33
CA SER A 287 -13.16 1.58 -4.14
C SER A 287 -14.06 1.83 -2.92
N ASP A 288 -15.37 1.56 -3.02
CA ASP A 288 -16.28 1.76 -1.87
C ASP A 288 -15.97 0.83 -0.68
N TRP A 289 -15.21 -0.26 -0.92
CA TRP A 289 -14.72 -1.17 0.12
C TRP A 289 -13.19 -1.30 0.06
N VAL A 290 -12.66 -2.42 -0.44
CA VAL A 290 -11.21 -2.71 -0.40
C VAL A 290 -10.53 -2.29 -1.70
N GLY A 291 -9.29 -1.79 -1.60
CA GLY A 291 -8.44 -1.56 -2.76
C GLY A 291 -8.03 -2.88 -3.44
N ILE A 292 -7.09 -3.61 -2.83
CA ILE A 292 -6.63 -4.93 -3.31
C ILE A 292 -7.00 -6.01 -2.29
N TYR A 293 -7.73 -7.04 -2.74
CA TYR A 293 -8.20 -8.12 -1.89
C TYR A 293 -7.62 -9.48 -2.33
N LEU A 294 -6.71 -10.03 -1.53
CA LEU A 294 -6.25 -11.43 -1.63
C LEU A 294 -7.16 -12.34 -0.81
N LYS A 295 -7.86 -13.25 -1.49
CA LYS A 295 -8.90 -14.09 -0.89
C LYS A 295 -8.60 -15.56 -1.12
N GLY A 296 -8.03 -16.21 -0.11
CA GLY A 296 -7.77 -17.64 -0.17
C GLY A 296 -6.64 -18.06 -1.12
N CYS A 297 -5.77 -17.14 -1.56
CA CYS A 297 -4.68 -17.42 -2.49
C CYS A 297 -3.30 -17.52 -1.81
N THR A 298 -2.34 -18.09 -2.53
CA THR A 298 -0.93 -18.19 -2.11
C THR A 298 0.03 -17.72 -3.21
N ASN A 299 1.29 -17.47 -2.83
CA ASN A 299 2.39 -17.11 -3.71
C ASN A 299 2.09 -15.93 -4.66
N THR A 300 1.23 -15.01 -4.22
CA THR A 300 0.91 -13.78 -4.95
C THR A 300 1.84 -12.65 -4.50
N THR A 301 2.28 -11.84 -5.46
CA THR A 301 3.10 -10.65 -5.23
C THR A 301 2.32 -9.38 -5.55
N ILE A 302 2.25 -8.45 -4.59
CA ILE A 302 1.76 -7.08 -4.79
C ILE A 302 2.96 -6.14 -4.66
N PHE A 303 3.33 -5.49 -5.76
CA PHE A 303 4.59 -4.75 -5.86
C PHE A 303 4.47 -3.39 -6.56
N GLU A 304 5.05 -2.32 -6.01
CA GLU A 304 5.02 -0.97 -6.62
C GLU A 304 3.59 -0.48 -6.96
N CYS A 305 2.58 -0.92 -6.21
CA CYS A 305 1.21 -0.45 -6.36
C CYS A 305 0.95 0.78 -5.50
N ILE A 306 -0.07 1.56 -5.89
CA ILE A 306 -0.61 2.67 -5.10
C ILE A 306 -2.06 2.34 -4.75
N THR A 307 -2.40 2.19 -3.48
CA THR A 307 -3.78 1.94 -3.03
C THR A 307 -4.25 3.11 -2.16
N SER A 308 -5.21 3.90 -2.64
CA SER A 308 -5.62 5.13 -1.94
C SER A 308 -7.10 5.46 -2.03
N ASN A 309 -7.62 6.15 -1.01
CA ASN A 309 -9.02 6.62 -0.97
C ASN A 309 -10.04 5.48 -1.10
N ASN A 310 -9.75 4.30 -0.54
CA ASN A 310 -10.70 3.20 -0.50
C ASN A 310 -11.50 3.26 0.81
N GLY A 311 -12.77 2.85 0.77
CA GLY A 311 -13.72 2.99 1.89
C GLY A 311 -13.43 2.11 3.10
N ASN A 312 -12.56 1.11 2.96
CA ASN A 312 -12.10 0.22 4.02
C ASN A 312 -10.57 0.00 3.85
N ASP A 313 -10.07 -1.23 3.85
CA ASP A 313 -8.63 -1.50 3.78
C ASP A 313 -8.03 -1.12 2.42
N GLY A 314 -6.80 -0.60 2.43
CA GLY A 314 -6.02 -0.41 1.20
C GLY A 314 -5.66 -1.75 0.53
N ILE A 315 -5.09 -2.65 1.32
CA ILE A 315 -4.77 -4.03 0.93
C ILE A 315 -5.28 -4.99 2.02
N LEU A 316 -6.16 -5.91 1.66
CA LEU A 316 -6.67 -6.96 2.55
C LEU A 316 -6.17 -8.33 2.12
N ILE A 317 -5.58 -9.07 3.04
CA ILE A 317 -5.16 -10.46 2.89
C ILE A 317 -5.98 -11.33 3.85
N PHE A 318 -6.94 -12.08 3.32
CA PHE A 318 -7.84 -12.92 4.13
C PHE A 318 -7.72 -14.39 3.74
N ARG A 319 -7.35 -15.22 4.73
CA ARG A 319 -7.12 -16.66 4.55
C ARG A 319 -6.16 -16.99 3.40
N ALA A 320 -5.20 -16.12 3.15
CA ALA A 320 -4.29 -16.14 2.01
C ALA A 320 -2.84 -16.18 2.51
N PRO A 321 -2.29 -17.38 2.80
CA PRO A 321 -0.94 -17.50 3.36
C PRO A 321 0.15 -17.34 2.30
N GLY A 322 1.36 -16.96 2.73
CA GLY A 322 2.56 -17.06 1.89
C GLY A 322 2.67 -16.08 0.72
N ASN A 323 2.15 -14.86 0.87
CA ASN A 323 2.21 -13.81 -0.15
C ASN A 323 3.27 -12.74 0.17
N PHE A 324 3.60 -11.93 -0.82
CA PHE A 324 4.56 -10.83 -0.71
C PHE A 324 3.90 -9.48 -1.06
N VAL A 325 4.02 -8.51 -0.16
CA VAL A 325 3.54 -7.13 -0.31
C VAL A 325 4.74 -6.20 -0.16
N GLY A 326 5.28 -5.73 -1.29
CA GLY A 326 6.56 -5.04 -1.37
C GLY A 326 6.49 -3.67 -2.02
N ASP A 327 7.16 -2.67 -1.46
CA ASP A 327 7.41 -1.36 -2.12
C ASP A 327 6.11 -0.66 -2.62
N ASN A 328 5.00 -0.83 -1.89
CA ASN A 328 3.73 -0.18 -2.22
C ASN A 328 3.55 1.13 -1.46
N VAL A 329 2.69 2.00 -1.99
CA VAL A 329 2.19 3.20 -1.29
C VAL A 329 0.72 2.99 -0.93
N VAL A 330 0.41 2.98 0.36
CA VAL A 330 -0.92 2.63 0.89
C VAL A 330 -1.40 3.75 1.80
N SER A 331 -2.37 4.54 1.33
CA SER A 331 -2.73 5.78 2.04
C SER A 331 -4.17 6.24 1.95
N ASN A 332 -4.64 7.01 2.93
CA ASN A 332 -5.97 7.62 2.91
C ASN A 332 -7.10 6.59 2.75
N ASN A 333 -6.93 5.39 3.33
CA ASN A 333 -7.96 4.36 3.31
C ASN A 333 -8.80 4.45 4.60
N GLY A 334 -10.09 4.08 4.48
CA GLY A 334 -11.10 4.26 5.51
C GLY A 334 -11.07 3.24 6.65
N ASP A 335 -10.05 2.37 6.67
CA ASP A 335 -9.77 1.45 7.78
C ASP A 335 -8.25 1.24 7.91
N ASP A 336 -7.76 0.01 7.82
CA ASP A 336 -6.34 -0.27 7.86
C ASP A 336 -5.65 0.05 6.52
N GLY A 337 -4.34 0.31 6.58
CA GLY A 337 -3.55 0.36 5.36
C GLY A 337 -3.44 -1.03 4.74
N ILE A 338 -2.74 -1.92 5.44
CA ILE A 338 -2.53 -3.31 5.06
C ILE A 338 -3.04 -4.22 6.18
N ALA A 339 -4.10 -4.97 5.91
CA ALA A 339 -4.69 -5.93 6.86
C ALA A 339 -4.34 -7.38 6.46
N ILE A 340 -3.86 -8.17 7.42
CA ILE A 340 -3.54 -9.60 7.28
C ILE A 340 -4.33 -10.38 8.31
N LEU A 341 -5.34 -11.08 7.83
CA LEU A 341 -6.34 -11.73 8.67
C LEU A 341 -6.34 -13.23 8.40
N GLN A 342 -6.10 -14.04 9.43
CA GLN A 342 -6.09 -15.51 9.34
C GLN A 342 -5.13 -16.04 8.25
N SER A 343 -3.96 -15.41 8.09
CA SER A 343 -3.09 -15.59 6.91
C SER A 343 -1.62 -15.67 7.30
N ASP A 344 -1.11 -16.89 7.48
CA ASP A 344 0.25 -17.14 7.95
C ASP A 344 1.33 -16.91 6.87
N GLY A 345 2.55 -16.61 7.31
CA GLY A 345 3.74 -16.64 6.45
C GLY A 345 3.83 -15.53 5.40
N ASN A 346 3.09 -14.44 5.57
CA ASN A 346 3.12 -13.30 4.65
C ASN A 346 4.31 -12.38 4.91
N ARG A 347 4.82 -11.75 3.84
CA ARG A 347 5.94 -10.80 3.89
C ARG A 347 5.46 -9.41 3.48
N VAL A 348 5.64 -8.42 4.34
CA VAL A 348 5.27 -7.01 4.14
C VAL A 348 6.54 -6.15 4.27
N GLU A 349 7.09 -5.74 3.13
CA GLU A 349 8.44 -5.17 3.07
C GLU A 349 8.51 -3.85 2.30
N GLY A 350 9.23 -2.86 2.81
CA GLY A 350 9.54 -1.64 2.04
C GLY A 350 8.35 -0.72 1.73
N ASN A 351 7.17 -0.96 2.32
CA ASN A 351 5.98 -0.18 2.01
C ASN A 351 5.98 1.19 2.69
N VAL A 352 5.34 2.17 2.06
CA VAL A 352 4.99 3.47 2.66
C VAL A 352 3.51 3.47 2.98
N VAL A 353 3.16 3.49 4.27
CA VAL A 353 1.79 3.28 4.73
C VAL A 353 1.37 4.44 5.64
N GLY A 354 0.43 5.27 5.19
CA GLY A 354 0.07 6.43 6.01
C GLY A 354 -1.25 7.11 5.73
N ASN A 355 -1.71 7.91 6.68
CA ASN A 355 -3.05 8.52 6.68
C ASN A 355 -4.19 7.49 6.57
N ASN A 356 -4.01 6.27 7.08
CA ASN A 356 -5.13 5.33 7.17
C ASN A 356 -5.85 5.54 8.51
N THR A 357 -7.17 5.38 8.52
CA THR A 357 -7.97 5.82 9.67
C THR A 357 -7.90 4.91 10.89
N ASP A 358 -7.33 3.70 10.76
CA ASP A 358 -6.96 2.85 11.91
C ASP A 358 -5.47 2.47 11.91
N VAL A 359 -5.12 1.21 11.63
CA VAL A 359 -3.75 0.70 11.73
C VAL A 359 -3.05 0.78 10.37
N GLY A 360 -1.79 1.20 10.35
CA GLY A 360 -0.99 1.14 9.14
C GLY A 360 -0.87 -0.31 8.64
N ILE A 361 -0.32 -1.20 9.47
CA ILE A 361 -0.24 -2.64 9.16
C ILE A 361 -0.85 -3.44 10.31
N PHE A 362 -1.98 -4.11 10.05
CA PHE A 362 -2.70 -4.91 11.03
C PHE A 362 -2.58 -6.40 10.74
N LEU A 363 -2.25 -7.18 11.77
CA LEU A 363 -2.22 -8.64 11.74
C LEU A 363 -3.19 -9.19 12.80
N ASP A 364 -4.18 -9.96 12.37
CA ASP A 364 -5.08 -10.71 13.27
C ASP A 364 -5.00 -12.20 12.99
N THR A 365 -4.74 -12.99 14.04
CA THR A 365 -4.74 -14.45 14.01
C THR A 365 -3.86 -14.98 12.87
N SER A 366 -2.69 -14.37 12.69
CA SER A 366 -1.72 -14.68 11.64
C SER A 366 -0.35 -14.90 12.26
N SER A 367 0.42 -15.88 11.79
CA SER A 367 1.72 -16.23 12.38
C SER A 367 2.84 -16.27 11.34
N ASN A 368 4.08 -16.12 11.80
CA ASN A 368 5.29 -16.18 10.98
C ASN A 368 5.35 -15.11 9.88
N ALA A 369 4.71 -13.97 10.08
CA ALA A 369 4.82 -12.84 9.16
C ALA A 369 6.18 -12.15 9.30
N ILE A 370 6.66 -11.56 8.19
CA ILE A 370 7.84 -10.69 8.18
C ILE A 370 7.37 -9.29 7.84
N VAL A 371 7.51 -8.34 8.76
CA VAL A 371 7.06 -6.95 8.60
C VAL A 371 8.26 -6.03 8.82
N VAL A 372 8.99 -5.70 7.75
CA VAL A 372 10.30 -5.02 7.84
C VAL A 372 10.49 -3.95 6.78
N GLY A 373 11.29 -2.94 7.07
CA GLY A 373 11.64 -1.87 6.14
C GLY A 373 10.48 -0.94 5.77
N ASN A 374 9.34 -1.02 6.46
CA ASN A 374 8.17 -0.19 6.16
C ASN A 374 8.33 1.19 6.80
N THR A 375 7.82 2.22 6.13
CA THR A 375 7.65 3.56 6.67
C THR A 375 6.17 3.79 6.96
N LEU A 376 5.81 3.92 8.24
CA LEU A 376 4.45 4.07 8.70
C LEU A 376 4.24 5.45 9.29
N SER A 377 3.29 6.22 8.77
CA SER A 377 3.08 7.60 9.22
C SER A 377 1.64 8.03 9.31
N TYR A 378 1.30 8.84 10.32
CA TYR A 378 -0.04 9.45 10.44
C TYR A 378 -1.19 8.42 10.44
N ASN A 379 -0.96 7.23 10.98
CA ASN A 379 -2.02 6.26 11.27
C ASN A 379 -2.39 6.33 12.76
N VAL A 380 -3.56 5.83 13.15
CA VAL A 380 -3.91 5.71 14.57
C VAL A 380 -2.93 4.78 15.27
N LYS A 381 -2.61 3.64 14.64
CA LYS A 381 -1.54 2.76 15.07
C LYS A 381 -0.60 2.49 13.91
N GLY A 382 0.70 2.42 14.13
CA GLY A 382 1.65 2.01 13.10
C GLY A 382 1.43 0.54 12.75
N ILE A 383 1.80 -0.36 13.66
CA ILE A 383 1.60 -1.80 13.53
C ILE A 383 0.74 -2.33 14.68
N GLY A 384 -0.25 -3.16 14.36
CA GLY A 384 -1.09 -3.86 15.34
C GLY A 384 -1.00 -5.37 15.16
N LEU A 385 -0.70 -6.10 16.22
CA LEU A 385 -0.68 -7.56 16.27
C LEU A 385 -1.73 -8.04 17.26
N LEU A 386 -2.76 -8.73 16.76
CA LEU A 386 -3.81 -9.34 17.58
C LEU A 386 -3.75 -10.85 17.41
N LYS A 387 -3.57 -11.59 18.52
CA LYS A 387 -3.51 -13.08 18.51
C LYS A 387 -2.55 -13.65 17.45
N SER A 388 -1.51 -12.88 17.12
CA SER A 388 -0.51 -13.19 16.10
C SER A 388 0.79 -13.62 16.78
N GLY A 389 1.63 -14.42 16.12
CA GLY A 389 2.73 -15.12 16.80
C GLY A 389 3.93 -15.47 15.91
N ILE A 390 5.12 -15.45 16.51
CA ILE A 390 6.42 -15.74 15.86
C ILE A 390 6.70 -14.78 14.68
N ASP A 391 6.12 -13.57 14.72
CA ASP A 391 6.33 -12.57 13.68
C ASP A 391 7.68 -11.86 13.83
N ARG A 392 8.31 -11.57 12.69
CA ARG A 392 9.53 -10.77 12.61
C ARG A 392 9.15 -9.34 12.26
N VAL A 393 8.94 -8.52 13.27
CA VAL A 393 8.56 -7.11 13.12
C VAL A 393 9.77 -6.22 13.36
N GLY A 394 10.25 -5.58 12.29
CA GLY A 394 11.30 -4.57 12.33
C GLY A 394 12.64 -4.98 11.69
N PRO A 395 13.49 -3.99 11.33
CA PRO A 395 13.32 -2.56 11.60
C PRO A 395 12.25 -1.91 10.72
N ASN A 396 11.40 -1.05 11.30
CA ASN A 396 10.43 -0.21 10.59
C ASN A 396 10.61 1.24 11.05
N ARG A 397 10.27 2.20 10.18
CA ARG A 397 10.31 3.63 10.48
C ARG A 397 8.90 4.11 10.81
N PHE A 398 8.70 4.63 12.01
CA PHE A 398 7.44 5.23 12.45
C PHE A 398 7.57 6.74 12.51
N VAL A 399 6.57 7.48 12.02
CA VAL A 399 6.55 8.94 12.02
C VAL A 399 5.13 9.41 12.35
N ASP A 400 4.93 10.12 13.46
CA ASP A 400 3.63 10.75 13.79
C ASP A 400 2.41 9.83 13.77
N ASN A 401 2.57 8.54 14.14
CA ASN A 401 1.42 7.68 14.46
C ASN A 401 0.97 7.96 15.89
N ALA A 402 -0.32 7.80 16.21
CA ALA A 402 -0.77 7.99 17.59
C ALA A 402 -0.20 6.91 18.55
N LYS A 403 0.10 5.72 18.02
CA LYS A 403 0.84 4.65 18.68
C LYS A 403 1.66 3.85 17.67
N ASP A 404 2.95 3.64 17.89
CA ASP A 404 3.79 2.96 16.89
C ASP A 404 3.52 1.46 16.77
N LEU A 405 3.45 0.74 17.89
CA LEU A 405 3.26 -0.71 17.92
C LEU A 405 2.29 -1.12 19.02
N GLU A 406 1.34 -1.98 18.68
CA GLU A 406 0.41 -2.64 19.59
C GLU A 406 0.49 -4.15 19.45
N VAL A 407 0.55 -4.86 20.58
CA VAL A 407 0.55 -6.32 20.64
C VAL A 407 -0.47 -6.75 21.68
N ALA A 408 -1.42 -7.61 21.30
CA ALA A 408 -2.55 -8.04 22.13
C ALA A 408 -2.83 -9.55 22.02
#